data_AF-A0AAN8PLB8-F1
#
_entry.id   AF-A0AAN8PLB8-F1
#
_cell.length_a   1.000
_cell.length_b   1.000
_cell.length_c   1.000
_cell.angle_alpha   90.00
_cell.angle_beta   90.00
_cell.angle_gamma   90.00
#
_symmetry.space_group_name_H-M   'P 1'
#
loop_
_entity.id
_entity.type
_entity.pdbx_description
1 polymer ?
#
loop_
_entity_poly.entity_id
_entity_poly.type
_entity_poly.pdbx_seq_one_letter_code
_entity_poly.pdbx_strand_id
1 'polypeptide(L)'
;MAEKPLKLFKRSDVTKNNDNKTTHIIIHNSVYDVSEFLNEHPGGEEVLLDHAGKDGTEAFEDVGHSKDARDMMHKYKVGELYEEDRTKTAEKTIKDWSDKKSEDNR
;
A
#
# COMPACT_ATOMS: atom_id res chain seq x y z
N MET A 1 14.47 -12.85 -6.35
CA MET A 1 13.62 -11.81 -5.73
C MET A 1 12.97 -12.45 -4.52
N ALA A 2 13.18 -11.92 -3.31
CA ALA A 2 12.69 -12.55 -2.09
C ALA A 2 11.16 -12.41 -2.01
N GLU A 3 10.46 -13.54 -1.97
CA GLU A 3 9.03 -13.59 -1.68
C GLU A 3 8.86 -13.19 -0.20
N LYS A 4 8.64 -11.90 0.08
CA LYS A 4 8.37 -11.42 1.44
C LYS A 4 7.02 -12.04 1.86
N PRO A 5 6.96 -12.85 2.94
CA PRO A 5 5.72 -13.48 3.36
C PRO A 5 4.73 -12.40 3.79
N LEU A 6 3.51 -12.45 3.24
CA LEU A 6 2.42 -11.55 3.59
C LEU A 6 2.07 -11.72 5.08
N LYS A 7 2.31 -10.68 5.88
CA LYS A 7 1.99 -10.66 7.31
C LYS A 7 0.75 -9.84 7.60
N LEU A 8 0.08 -10.14 8.71
CA LEU A 8 -0.98 -9.29 9.23
C LEU A 8 -0.39 -8.25 10.18
N PHE A 9 -0.76 -6.99 9.98
CA PHE A 9 -0.30 -5.86 10.77
C PHE A 9 -1.48 -5.15 11.43
N LYS A 10 -1.31 -4.66 12.65
CA LYS A 10 -2.28 -3.74 13.27
C LYS A 10 -1.97 -2.32 12.85
N ARG A 11 -2.98 -1.44 12.81
CA ARG A 11 -2.75 -0.04 12.46
C ARG A 11 -1.76 0.61 13.42
N SER A 12 -1.87 0.28 14.71
CA SER A 12 -0.93 0.70 15.75
C SER A 12 0.50 0.20 15.53
N ASP A 13 0.69 -1.02 15.00
CA ASP A 13 2.01 -1.57 14.69
C ASP A 13 2.65 -0.87 13.49
N VAL A 14 1.85 -0.53 12.47
CA VAL A 14 2.32 0.23 11.31
C VAL A 14 2.73 1.64 11.72
N THR A 15 1.94 2.31 12.57
CA THR A 15 2.29 3.63 13.10
C THR A 15 3.54 3.60 13.99
N LYS A 16 3.75 2.53 14.76
CA LYS A 16 4.94 2.36 15.61
C LYS A 16 6.20 1.99 14.83
N ASN A 17 6.07 1.23 13.74
CA ASN A 17 7.19 0.87 12.87
C ASN A 17 7.40 1.95 11.78
N ASN A 18 7.68 3.19 12.19
CA ASN A 18 8.05 4.28 11.29
C ASN A 18 9.53 4.70 11.42
N ASP A 19 10.40 3.79 11.86
CA ASP A 19 11.83 4.05 11.96
C ASP A 19 12.43 4.42 10.60
N ASN A 20 13.49 5.25 10.59
CA ASN A 20 14.23 5.70 9.39
C ASN A 20 14.70 4.58 8.43
N LYS A 21 14.57 3.31 8.83
CA LYS A 21 14.93 2.13 8.02
C LYS A 21 13.72 1.43 7.39
N THR A 22 12.52 1.63 7.92
CA THR A 22 11.29 0.96 7.47
C THR A 22 10.12 1.93 7.45
N THR A 23 9.74 2.39 6.26
CA THR A 23 8.57 3.21 5.99
C THR A 23 7.44 2.34 5.47
N HIS A 24 6.46 2.08 6.33
CA HIS A 24 5.25 1.37 5.99
C HIS A 24 4.08 2.33 5.76
N ILE A 25 3.32 2.11 4.68
CA ILE A 25 2.13 2.90 4.37
C ILE A 25 0.95 1.95 4.17
N ILE A 26 -0.22 2.37 4.65
CA ILE A 26 -1.47 1.64 4.44
C ILE A 26 -2.18 2.23 3.23
N ILE A 27 -2.48 1.38 2.24
CA ILE A 27 -3.29 1.75 1.08
C ILE A 27 -4.35 0.66 0.88
N HIS A 28 -5.64 1.01 0.83
CA HIS A 28 -6.75 0.08 0.70
C HIS A 28 -6.67 -1.12 1.67
N ASN A 29 -6.41 -0.86 2.97
CA ASN A 29 -6.22 -1.88 4.01
C ASN A 29 -5.02 -2.83 3.81
N SER A 30 -4.19 -2.62 2.80
CA SER A 30 -2.95 -3.36 2.57
C SER A 30 -1.74 -2.56 3.06
N VAL A 31 -0.72 -3.25 3.58
CA VAL A 31 0.50 -2.62 4.10
C VAL A 31 1.62 -2.79 3.08
N TYR A 32 2.23 -1.66 2.72
CA TYR A 32 3.28 -1.55 1.72
C TYR A 32 4.55 -1.00 2.36
N ASP A 33 5.68 -1.61 2.04
CA ASP A 33 7.01 -1.20 2.46
C ASP A 33 7.65 -0.37 1.35
N VAL A 34 7.57 0.94 1.47
CA VAL A 34 8.08 1.88 0.47
C VAL A 34 9.49 2.38 0.81
N SER A 35 10.14 1.80 1.82
CA SER A 35 11.48 2.19 2.30
C SER A 35 12.52 2.25 1.20
N GLU A 36 12.53 1.24 0.32
CA GLU A 36 13.45 1.17 -0.82
C GLU A 36 13.00 2.08 -1.97
N PHE A 37 11.71 2.43 -2.00
CA PHE A 37 11.09 3.23 -3.06
C PHE A 37 11.07 4.74 -2.76
N LEU A 38 11.43 5.18 -1.54
CA LEU A 38 11.42 6.58 -1.14
C LEU A 38 12.14 7.48 -2.15
N ASN A 39 13.35 7.10 -2.56
CA ASN A 39 14.18 7.84 -3.51
C ASN A 39 13.79 7.61 -4.98
N GLU A 40 13.04 6.56 -5.27
CA GLU A 40 12.56 6.23 -6.63
C GLU A 40 11.19 6.84 -6.93
N HIS A 41 10.51 7.36 -5.91
CA HIS A 41 9.17 7.92 -6.05
C HIS A 41 9.21 9.27 -6.80
N PRO A 42 8.59 9.38 -7.99
CA PRO A 42 8.63 10.61 -8.79
C PRO A 42 7.90 11.80 -8.14
N GLY A 43 7.04 11.55 -7.15
CA GLY A 43 6.39 12.59 -6.34
C GLY A 43 7.21 13.05 -5.12
N GLY A 44 8.42 12.52 -4.93
CA GLY A 44 9.30 12.80 -3.80
C GLY A 44 9.06 11.89 -2.58
N GLU A 45 10.09 11.72 -1.75
CA GLU A 45 9.99 10.92 -0.51
C GLU A 45 9.15 11.62 0.57
N GLU A 46 9.08 12.95 0.55
CA GLU A 46 8.40 13.75 1.58
C GLU A 46 6.93 13.37 1.75
N VAL A 47 6.22 13.13 0.64
CA VAL A 47 4.80 12.72 0.68
C VAL A 47 4.63 11.30 1.21
N LEU A 48 5.60 10.41 0.97
CA LEU A 48 5.58 9.05 1.51
C LEU A 48 5.88 9.08 3.02
N LEU A 49 6.81 9.91 3.44
CA LEU A 49 7.16 10.11 4.85
C LEU A 49 6.05 10.78 5.65
N ASP A 50 5.31 11.72 5.07
CA ASP A 50 4.15 12.35 5.74
C ASP A 50 3.05 11.32 6.07
N HIS A 51 2.84 10.39 5.15
CA HIS A 51 1.91 9.26 5.29
C HIS A 51 2.55 7.99 5.90
N ALA A 52 3.81 8.06 6.34
CA ALA A 52 4.48 6.94 6.99
C ALA A 52 3.75 6.55 8.27
N GLY A 53 3.45 5.26 8.39
CA GLY A 53 2.71 4.71 9.53
C GLY A 53 1.22 5.07 9.54
N LYS A 54 0.70 5.68 8.46
CA LYS A 54 -0.69 6.13 8.33
C LYS A 54 -1.36 5.53 7.10
N ASP A 55 -2.65 5.84 6.97
CA ASP A 55 -3.40 5.54 5.75
C ASP A 55 -3.14 6.64 4.72
N GLY A 56 -2.59 6.24 3.58
CA GLY A 56 -2.32 7.08 2.42
C GLY A 56 -3.28 6.82 1.27
N THR A 57 -4.37 6.08 1.50
CA THR A 57 -5.32 5.70 0.43
C THR A 57 -5.90 6.94 -0.24
N GLU A 58 -6.34 7.92 0.54
CA GLU A 58 -6.93 9.15 0.02
C GLU A 58 -5.93 9.93 -0.84
N ALA A 59 -4.72 10.18 -0.35
CA ALA A 59 -3.67 10.86 -1.10
C ALA A 59 -3.27 10.09 -2.37
N PHE A 60 -3.20 8.77 -2.28
CA PHE A 60 -2.86 7.92 -3.42
C PHE A 60 -3.92 7.98 -4.54
N GLU A 61 -5.20 7.98 -4.17
CA GLU A 61 -6.32 8.10 -5.11
C GLU A 61 -6.48 9.51 -5.66
N ASP A 62 -6.27 10.55 -4.84
CA ASP A 62 -6.32 11.96 -5.23
C ASP A 62 -5.27 12.29 -6.30
N VAL A 63 -4.04 11.80 -6.13
CA VAL A 63 -2.97 11.94 -7.13
C VAL A 63 -3.30 11.22 -8.44
N GLY A 64 -4.10 10.15 -8.39
CA GLY A 64 -4.54 9.44 -9.60
C GLY A 64 -3.44 8.61 -10.28
N HIS A 65 -2.68 7.83 -9.52
CA HIS A 65 -1.59 6.99 -10.04
C HIS A 65 -2.01 6.06 -11.20
N SER A 66 -1.16 5.96 -12.24
CA SER A 66 -1.35 5.06 -13.37
C SER A 66 -1.45 3.58 -12.96
N LYS A 67 -2.06 2.76 -13.81
CA LYS A 67 -2.23 1.32 -13.57
C LYS A 67 -0.88 0.60 -13.37
N ASP A 68 0.17 1.04 -14.06
CA ASP A 68 1.53 0.52 -13.91
C ASP A 68 2.13 0.82 -12.53
N ALA A 69 1.97 2.06 -12.03
CA ALA A 69 2.39 2.43 -10.68
C ALA A 69 1.64 1.62 -9.61
N ARG A 70 0.35 1.35 -9.83
CA ARG A 70 -0.44 0.44 -9.00
C ARG A 70 0.10 -1.00 -9.05
N ASP A 71 0.46 -1.53 -10.22
CA ASP A 71 1.07 -2.87 -10.29
C ASP A 71 2.45 -2.91 -9.60
N MET A 72 3.23 -1.83 -9.74
CA MET A 72 4.52 -1.70 -9.09
C MET A 72 4.40 -1.70 -7.56
N MET A 73 3.44 -0.96 -6.97
CA MET A 73 3.23 -0.98 -5.51
C MET A 73 2.86 -2.37 -4.99
N HIS A 74 2.18 -3.22 -5.77
CA HIS A 74 1.90 -4.59 -5.37
C HIS A 74 3.17 -5.41 -5.09
N LYS A 75 4.30 -5.09 -5.73
CA LYS A 75 5.60 -5.72 -5.46
C LYS A 75 6.17 -5.35 -4.09
N TYR A 76 5.82 -4.17 -3.58
CA TYR A 76 6.22 -3.66 -2.27
C TYR A 76 5.22 -4.03 -1.17
N LYS A 77 4.17 -4.80 -1.48
CA LYS A 77 3.20 -5.28 -0.48
C LYS A 77 3.90 -6.25 0.47
N VAL A 78 3.91 -5.91 1.76
CA VAL A 78 4.47 -6.77 2.82
C VAL A 78 3.38 -7.47 3.63
N GLY A 79 2.14 -7.02 3.51
CA GLY A 79 1.06 -7.56 4.31
C GLY A 79 -0.26 -6.85 4.17
N GLU A 80 -1.16 -7.15 5.10
CA GLU A 80 -2.49 -6.57 5.17
C GLU A 80 -2.82 -6.18 6.61
N LEU A 81 -3.76 -5.27 6.79
CA LEU A 81 -4.25 -4.95 8.12
C LEU A 81 -5.11 -6.09 8.68
N TYR A 82 -5.10 -6.24 10.01
CA TYR A 82 -6.05 -7.09 10.72
C TYR A 82 -7.48 -6.64 10.46
N GLU A 83 -8.41 -7.59 10.35
CA GLU A 83 -9.83 -7.33 10.10
C GLU A 83 -10.45 -6.32 11.08
N GLU A 84 -9.99 -6.34 12.34
CA GLU A 84 -10.41 -5.41 13.39
C GLU A 84 -9.98 -3.95 13.13
N ASP A 85 -8.88 -3.75 12.39
CA ASP A 85 -8.30 -2.45 12.04
C ASP A 85 -8.69 -1.98 10.63
N ARG A 86 -9.30 -2.84 9.81
CA ARG A 86 -9.72 -2.52 8.43
C ARG A 86 -10.83 -1.48 8.43
N THR A 87 -10.70 -0.45 7.60
CA THR A 87 -11.79 0.49 7.35
C THR A 87 -12.82 -0.13 6.42
N LYS A 88 -14.10 -0.09 6.82
CA LYS A 88 -15.24 -0.65 6.06
C LYS A 88 -15.41 -0.02 4.67
N THR A 89 -14.87 1.17 4.45
CA THR A 89 -14.91 1.87 3.16
C THR A 89 -14.13 1.13 2.07
N ALA A 90 -13.02 0.48 2.42
CA ALA A 90 -12.15 -0.20 1.45
C ALA A 90 -12.69 -1.56 0.96
N GLU A 91 -13.66 -2.18 1.66
CA GLU A 91 -14.30 -3.43 1.20
C GLU A 91 -15.06 -3.24 -0.14
N LYS A 92 -15.53 -2.02 -0.43
CA LYS A 92 -16.16 -1.73 -1.73
C LYS A 92 -15.15 -1.61 -2.87
N THR A 93 -13.93 -1.12 -2.63
CA THR A 93 -12.92 -0.89 -3.69
C THR A 93 -12.18 -2.17 -4.07
N ILE A 94 -11.92 -3.09 -3.11
CA ILE A 94 -11.25 -4.38 -3.41
C ILE A 94 -12.08 -5.26 -4.35
N LYS A 95 -13.42 -5.14 -4.28
CA LYS A 95 -14.35 -5.88 -5.13
C LYS A 95 -14.33 -5.41 -6.59
N ASP A 96 -13.97 -4.15 -6.84
CA ASP A 96 -13.89 -3.56 -8.18
C ASP A 96 -12.56 -3.89 -8.89
N TRP A 97 -11.45 -3.95 -8.13
CA TRP A 97 -10.12 -4.30 -8.66
C TRP A 97 -9.97 -5.79 -9.00
N SER A 98 -10.53 -6.68 -8.18
CA SER A 98 -10.31 -8.13 -8.34
C SER A 98 -11.05 -8.73 -9.55
N ASP A 99 -12.02 -8.01 -10.11
CA ASP A 99 -12.80 -8.44 -11.27
C ASP A 99 -12.09 -8.13 -12.60
N LYS A 100 -11.08 -7.26 -12.62
CA LYS A 100 -10.38 -6.83 -13.86
C LYS A 100 -9.12 -7.62 -14.18
N LYS A 101 -9.06 -8.89 -13.77
CA LYS A 101 -8.04 -9.86 -14.19
C LYS A 101 -8.68 -11.12 -14.78
N SER A 102 -9.61 -10.94 -15.73
CA SER A 102 -10.05 -12.04 -16.59
C SER A 102 -10.65 -11.51 -17.89
N GLU A 103 -9.82 -10.96 -18.79
CA GLU A 103 -10.01 -11.10 -20.25
C GLU A 103 -8.96 -10.28 -20.99
N ASP A 104 -7.82 -10.91 -21.30
CA ASP A 104 -7.14 -10.69 -22.57
C ASP A 104 -6.34 -11.97 -22.88
N ASN A 105 -7.03 -12.94 -23.47
CA ASN A 105 -6.42 -14.04 -24.18
C ASN A 105 -7.31 -14.33 -25.39
N ARG A 106 -7.12 -13.55 -26.45
CA ARG A 106 -7.64 -13.90 -27.78
C ARG A 106 -6.76 -13.36 -28.89
#